data_AF-A0A9J6G6P5-F1
#
_entry.id   AF-A0A9J6G6P5-F1
#
_cell.length_a   1.000
_cell.length_b   1.000
_cell.length_c   1.000
_cell.angle_alpha   90.00
_cell.angle_beta   90.00
_cell.angle_gamma   90.00
#
_symmetry.space_group_name_H-M   'P 1'
#
loop_
_entity.id
_entity.type
_entity.pdbx_description
1 polymer ?
#
loop_
_entity_poly.entity_id
_entity_poly.type
_entity_poly.pdbx_seq_one_letter_code
_entity_poly.pdbx_strand_id
1 'polypeptide(L)'
;MPSFTRPLIVLLAFWTYETLAKKPPPHIIFILADDLGWDDVSFHGSAQIPTPNLDALAADGIILNNYYTQPLCTPSRAALLTGMYPIHIGEFEGPAASSRPLFSTGTP
;
A
#
# COMPACT_ATOMS: atom_id res chain seq x y z
N MET A 1 -23.37 -49.65 -28.26
CA MET A 1 -22.19 -49.38 -27.40
C MET A 1 -22.15 -47.87 -27.15
N PRO A 2 -22.42 -47.37 -25.93
CA PRO A 2 -22.45 -45.93 -25.70
C PRO A 2 -21.04 -45.36 -25.89
N SER A 3 -20.93 -44.29 -26.70
CA SER A 3 -19.66 -43.66 -27.02
C SER A 3 -19.10 -42.93 -25.80
N PHE A 4 -18.12 -43.53 -25.14
CA PHE A 4 -17.39 -43.01 -23.98
C PHE A 4 -16.59 -41.71 -24.25
N THR A 5 -16.66 -41.15 -25.46
CA THR A 5 -15.88 -39.98 -25.89
C THR A 5 -16.42 -38.66 -25.34
N ARG A 6 -17.72 -38.55 -25.07
CA ARG A 6 -18.37 -37.32 -24.56
C ARG A 6 -17.94 -36.88 -23.15
N PRO A 7 -17.88 -37.74 -22.11
CA PRO A 7 -17.45 -37.32 -20.78
C PRO A 7 -15.96 -36.93 -20.74
N LEU A 8 -15.14 -37.53 -21.61
CA LEU A 8 -13.71 -37.29 -21.67
C LEU A 8 -13.39 -35.87 -22.18
N ILE A 9 -14.19 -35.35 -23.12
CA ILE A 9 -14.08 -33.97 -23.62
C ILE A 9 -14.47 -32.96 -22.52
N VAL A 10 -15.50 -33.24 -21.73
CA VAL A 10 -15.93 -32.36 -20.63
C VAL A 10 -14.87 -32.30 -19.52
N LEU A 11 -14.27 -33.44 -19.18
CA LEU A 11 -13.19 -33.50 -18.21
C LEU A 11 -11.92 -32.79 -18.69
N LEU A 12 -11.58 -32.91 -19.99
CA LEU A 12 -10.47 -32.16 -20.58
C LEU A 12 -10.73 -30.64 -20.54
N ALA A 13 -11.93 -30.21 -20.92
CA ALA A 13 -12.32 -28.80 -20.91
C ALA A 13 -12.27 -28.21 -19.49
N PHE A 14 -12.72 -28.97 -18.50
CA PHE A 14 -12.66 -28.57 -17.09
C PHE A 14 -11.21 -28.44 -16.60
N TRP A 15 -10.34 -29.38 -16.96
CA TRP A 15 -8.92 -29.32 -16.59
C TRP A 15 -8.18 -28.15 -17.26
N THR A 16 -8.53 -27.78 -18.50
CA THR A 16 -7.97 -26.59 -19.15
C THR A 16 -8.48 -25.26 -18.56
N TYR A 17 -9.67 -25.25 -17.95
CA TYR A 17 -10.21 -24.05 -17.33
C TYR A 17 -9.45 -23.68 -16.05
N GLU A 18 -9.18 -24.66 -15.20
CA GLU A 18 -8.43 -24.48 -13.95
C GLU A 18 -7.01 -23.95 -14.16
N THR A 19 -6.34 -24.37 -15.24
CA THR A 19 -4.98 -23.91 -15.55
C THR A 19 -4.95 -22.48 -16.08
N LEU A 20 -5.96 -22.06 -16.85
CA LEU A 20 -6.08 -20.69 -17.36
C LEU A 20 -6.50 -19.69 -16.28
N ALA A 21 -7.30 -20.14 -15.30
CA ALA A 21 -7.83 -19.27 -14.24
C ALA A 21 -6.76 -18.82 -13.23
N LYS A 22 -5.67 -19.57 -13.07
CA LYS A 22 -4.64 -19.29 -12.07
C LYS A 22 -3.59 -18.30 -12.58
N LYS A 23 -3.93 -17.00 -12.57
CA LYS A 23 -2.94 -15.94 -12.77
C LYS A 23 -1.95 -15.90 -11.60
N PRO A 24 -0.64 -15.67 -11.85
CA PRO A 24 0.31 -15.45 -10.76
C PRO A 24 -0.10 -14.20 -9.96
N PRO A 25 0.19 -14.17 -8.65
CA PRO A 25 -0.05 -12.97 -7.86
C PRO A 25 0.77 -11.80 -8.42
N PRO A 26 0.22 -10.57 -8.42
CA PRO A 26 0.96 -9.40 -8.88
C PRO A 26 2.13 -9.09 -7.94
N HIS A 27 3.18 -8.49 -8.49
CA HIS A 27 4.24 -7.90 -7.69
C HIS A 27 3.78 -6.54 -7.15
N ILE A 28 3.92 -6.34 -5.84
CA ILE A 28 3.58 -5.08 -5.17
C ILE A 28 4.89 -4.38 -4.82
N ILE A 29 5.11 -3.21 -5.41
CA ILE A 29 6.27 -2.36 -5.12
C ILE A 29 5.74 -1.12 -4.40
N PHE A 30 6.23 -0.88 -3.19
CA PHE A 30 5.88 0.31 -2.41
C PHE A 30 7.07 1.28 -2.40
N ILE A 31 6.88 2.48 -2.94
CA ILE A 31 7.88 3.53 -3.00
C ILE A 31 7.44 4.64 -2.03
N LEU A 32 8.28 4.93 -1.03
CA LEU A 32 8.03 5.96 -0.03
C LEU A 32 9.14 7.01 -0.09
N ALA A 33 8.76 8.27 -0.27
CA ALA A 33 9.66 9.42 -0.13
C ALA A 33 9.47 10.04 1.27
N ASP A 34 10.58 10.38 1.94
CA ASP A 34 10.56 11.08 3.23
C ASP A 34 10.52 12.59 2.99
N ASP A 35 9.73 13.32 3.80
CA ASP A 35 9.55 14.78 3.73
C ASP A 35 9.17 15.38 2.36
N LEU A 36 8.56 14.58 1.45
CA LEU A 36 8.07 15.07 0.16
C LEU A 36 6.82 15.94 0.35
N GLY A 37 6.93 17.22 0.01
CA GLY A 37 5.84 18.19 0.08
C GLY A 37 4.79 18.00 -1.01
N TRP A 38 3.62 18.62 -0.81
CA TRP A 38 2.51 18.58 -1.78
C TRP A 38 2.88 19.18 -3.13
N ASP A 39 3.60 20.32 -3.12
CA ASP A 39 3.99 21.09 -4.30
C ASP A 39 5.39 20.71 -4.85
N ASP A 40 5.98 19.60 -4.40
CA ASP A 40 7.31 19.17 -4.84
C ASP A 40 7.30 18.30 -6.12
N VAL A 41 6.11 17.96 -6.62
CA VAL A 41 5.91 17.09 -7.78
C VAL A 41 5.20 17.82 -8.92
N SER A 42 5.63 17.62 -10.16
CA SER A 42 5.10 18.35 -11.31
C SER A 42 3.64 17.97 -11.61
N PHE A 43 3.20 16.75 -11.32
CA PHE A 43 1.79 16.35 -11.47
C PHE A 43 0.81 17.06 -10.50
N HIS A 44 1.30 17.67 -9.41
CA HIS A 44 0.50 18.56 -8.55
C HIS A 44 0.59 20.04 -8.95
N GLY A 45 1.30 20.36 -10.03
CA GLY A 45 1.41 21.73 -10.55
C GLY A 45 2.72 22.43 -10.17
N SER A 46 3.72 21.72 -9.65
CA SER A 46 5.06 22.30 -9.42
C SER A 46 5.69 22.74 -10.74
N ALA A 47 5.89 24.05 -10.92
CA ALA A 47 6.56 24.59 -12.10
C ALA A 47 8.09 24.56 -12.00
N GLN A 48 8.63 24.35 -10.78
CA GLN A 48 10.06 24.46 -10.51
C GLN A 48 10.79 23.11 -10.53
N ILE A 49 10.12 22.01 -10.16
CA ILE A 49 10.74 20.69 -9.99
C ILE A 49 10.15 19.72 -11.02
N PRO A 50 10.88 19.40 -12.11
CA PRO A 50 10.41 18.43 -13.08
C PRO A 50 10.58 16.99 -12.55
N THR A 51 9.48 16.23 -12.47
CA THR A 51 9.47 14.82 -12.05
C THR A 51 8.95 13.87 -13.14
N PRO A 52 9.65 13.73 -14.28
CA PRO A 52 9.11 13.05 -15.47
C PRO A 52 8.74 11.58 -15.26
N ASN A 53 9.49 10.85 -14.40
CA ASN A 53 9.18 9.45 -14.10
C ASN A 53 7.93 9.30 -13.21
N LEU A 54 7.71 10.25 -12.29
CA LEU A 54 6.51 10.26 -11.45
C LEU A 54 5.30 10.72 -12.25
N ASP A 55 5.47 11.67 -13.16
CA ASP A 55 4.41 12.14 -14.07
C ASP A 55 3.94 11.01 -15.00
N ALA A 56 4.87 10.21 -15.54
CA ALA A 56 4.53 9.03 -16.34
C ALA A 56 3.73 8.01 -15.51
N LEU A 57 4.15 7.76 -14.26
CA LEU A 57 3.43 6.85 -13.34
C LEU A 57 2.03 7.39 -12.99
N ALA A 58 1.90 8.70 -12.81
CA ALA A 58 0.63 9.36 -12.53
C ALA A 58 -0.31 9.32 -13.74
N ALA A 59 0.21 9.46 -14.96
CA ALA A 59 -0.55 9.39 -16.21
C ALA A 59 -1.08 7.98 -16.50
N ASP A 60 -0.29 6.94 -16.21
CA ASP A 60 -0.69 5.54 -16.38
C ASP A 60 -1.52 5.01 -15.20
N GLY A 61 -1.65 5.78 -14.13
CA GLY A 61 -2.20 5.34 -12.84
C GLY A 61 -3.35 6.19 -12.31
N ILE A 62 -3.45 6.24 -10.98
CA ILE A 62 -4.45 7.03 -10.26
C ILE A 62 -3.73 7.96 -9.29
N ILE A 63 -4.08 9.24 -9.33
CA ILE A 63 -3.59 10.27 -8.40
C ILE A 63 -4.57 10.37 -7.22
N LEU A 64 -4.05 10.26 -6.01
CA LEU A 64 -4.82 10.52 -4.79
C LEU A 64 -4.75 12.01 -4.45
N ASN A 65 -5.82 12.77 -4.72
CA ASN A 65 -5.84 14.22 -4.45
C ASN A 65 -6.02 14.58 -2.96
N ASN A 66 -6.34 13.60 -2.10
CA ASN A 66 -6.50 13.82 -0.67
C ASN A 66 -5.92 12.61 0.07
N TYR A 67 -4.70 12.74 0.56
CA TYR A 67 -4.05 11.77 1.45
C TYR A 67 -3.49 12.49 2.67
N TYR A 68 -3.57 11.85 3.83
CA TYR A 68 -3.19 12.46 5.11
C TYR A 68 -2.17 11.57 5.81
N THR A 69 -1.15 12.20 6.37
CA THR A 69 -0.07 11.55 7.12
C THR A 69 0.02 12.14 8.52
N GLN A 70 0.76 11.46 9.39
CA GLN A 70 1.15 12.03 10.68
C GLN A 70 2.26 13.07 10.45
N PRO A 71 2.32 14.15 11.24
CA PRO A 71 3.34 15.20 11.08
C PRO A 71 4.75 14.77 11.51
N LEU A 72 4.96 13.47 11.79
CA LEU A 72 6.22 12.90 12.26
C LEU A 72 6.50 11.58 11.52
N CYS A 73 7.77 11.35 11.22
CA CYS A 73 8.21 10.22 10.38
C CYS A 73 7.97 8.84 11.02
N THR A 74 8.23 8.69 12.33
CA THR A 74 8.01 7.43 13.08
C THR A 74 6.53 7.02 13.10
N PRO A 75 5.59 7.81 13.63
CA PRO A 75 4.18 7.42 13.66
C PRO A 75 3.56 7.29 12.27
N SER A 76 4.03 8.07 11.27
CA SER A 76 3.58 7.92 9.89
C SER A 76 3.96 6.55 9.32
N ARG A 77 5.24 6.14 9.47
CA ARG A 77 5.72 4.85 8.98
C ARG A 77 5.11 3.68 9.74
N ALA A 78 4.96 3.77 11.05
CA ALA A 78 4.37 2.67 11.80
C ALA A 78 2.89 2.50 11.50
N ALA A 79 2.13 3.59 11.32
CA ALA A 79 0.75 3.50 10.87
C ALA A 79 0.64 2.84 9.48
N LEU A 80 1.54 3.18 8.57
CA LEU A 80 1.61 2.57 7.24
C LEU A 80 1.94 1.07 7.29
N LEU A 81 2.91 0.65 8.11
CA LEU A 81 3.36 -0.75 8.18
C LEU A 81 2.40 -1.66 8.95
N THR A 82 1.74 -1.12 9.97
CA THR A 82 0.84 -1.90 10.84
C THR A 82 -0.63 -1.80 10.44
N GLY A 83 -1.00 -0.79 9.66
CA GLY A 83 -2.40 -0.46 9.37
C GLY A 83 -3.19 0.04 10.59
N MET A 84 -2.50 0.40 11.67
CA MET A 84 -3.11 0.88 12.92
C MET A 84 -2.84 2.36 13.14
N TYR A 85 -3.75 3.05 13.82
CA TYR A 85 -3.49 4.42 14.26
C TYR A 85 -2.35 4.45 15.29
N PRO A 86 -1.46 5.46 15.27
CA PRO A 86 -0.31 5.57 16.19
C PRO A 86 -0.68 5.46 17.67
N ILE A 87 -1.88 5.90 18.05
CA ILE A 87 -2.41 5.81 19.41
C ILE A 87 -2.54 4.36 19.91
N HIS A 88 -2.77 3.40 19.01
CA HIS A 88 -2.91 1.97 19.37
C HIS A 88 -1.57 1.24 19.47
N ILE A 89 -0.48 1.85 18.98
CA ILE A 89 0.88 1.26 18.98
C ILE A 89 1.84 2.01 19.91
N GLY A 90 1.36 3.00 20.66
CA GLY A 90 2.17 3.78 21.59
C GLY A 90 3.11 4.80 20.94
N GLU A 91 2.88 5.13 19.66
CA GLU A 91 3.74 6.03 18.88
C GLU A 91 3.18 7.46 18.72
N PHE A 92 2.15 7.81 19.49
CA PHE A 92 1.55 9.16 19.44
C PHE A 92 2.53 10.28 19.80
N GLU A 93 3.59 9.92 20.53
CA GLU A 93 4.53 10.82 21.16
C GLU A 93 5.89 10.65 20.49
N GLY A 94 6.41 11.70 19.85
CA GLY A 94 7.65 11.67 19.05
C GLY A 94 8.90 11.18 19.80
N PRO A 95 10.09 11.21 19.19
CA PRO A 95 11.31 10.60 19.75
C PRO A 95 11.70 11.08 21.17
N ALA A 96 11.20 12.23 21.63
CA ALA A 96 11.41 12.72 22.99
C ALA A 96 10.55 12.02 24.06
N ALA A 97 9.51 11.29 23.66
CA ALA A 97 8.44 10.87 24.56
C ALA A 97 8.18 9.35 24.56
N SER A 98 8.85 8.59 23.68
CA SER A 98 8.99 7.12 23.82
C SER A 98 9.74 6.69 25.10
N SER A 99 10.32 7.64 25.83
CA SER A 99 10.94 7.42 27.15
C SER A 99 10.00 7.68 28.33
N ARG A 100 8.79 8.20 28.08
CA ARG A 100 7.79 8.45 29.12
C ARG A 100 6.77 7.31 29.10
N PRO A 101 6.59 6.56 30.20
CA PRO A 101 5.56 5.54 30.24
C PRO A 101 4.19 6.20 30.09
N LEU A 102 3.48 5.88 29.00
CA LEU A 102 2.10 6.31 28.71
C LEU A 102 1.07 5.77 29.71
N PHE A 103 1.49 4.83 30.55
CA PHE A 103 0.79 4.44 31.75
C PHE A 103 1.66 4.89 32.93
N SER A 104 1.38 6.08 33.45
CA SER A 104 1.81 6.42 34.81
C SER A 104 1.39 5.25 35.69
N THR A 105 2.36 4.50 36.20
CA THR A 105 2.16 3.49 37.24
C THR A 105 1.23 4.11 38.27
N GLY A 106 0.09 3.46 38.51
CA GLY A 106 -0.90 3.92 39.45
C GLY A 106 -0.23 4.37 40.74
N THR A 107 -0.24 5.67 40.99
CA THR A 107 -0.26 6.16 42.35
C THR A 107 -1.66 5.84 42.89
N PRO A 108 -1.78 5.09 44.01
CA PRO A 108 -3.06 4.91 44.68
C PRO A 108 -3.69 6.25 45.10
#